data_AF-A0A4Q4V9D7-F1
#
_entry.id   AF-A0A4Q4V9D7-F1
#
_cell.length_a   1.000
_cell.length_b   1.000
_cell.length_c   1.000
_cell.angle_alpha   90.00
_cell.angle_beta   90.00
_cell.angle_gamma   90.00
#
_symmetry.space_group_name_H-M   'P 1'
#
loop_
_entity.id
_entity.type
_entity.pdbx_description
1 polymer ?
#
loop_
_entity_poly.entity_id
_entity_poly.type
_entity_poly.pdbx_seq_one_letter_code
_entity_poly.pdbx_strand_id
1 'polypeptide(L)'
;MEQLKDALEYILTPSPAVFIVGGLIVLLVPILVHIFVERATPYAALPSVLLVGPAGGGKTSLQALLERGGDGHPPATHTSQTPQPVELTVSRDGMSILPFRESARDDAPGSHKKFLLVDTPGHGKLRNHAMDRIAGAISKISGNSKKESGGGAGPVRGIVFVVDAAALDDGDGGLAAAAAYLYDVLMALQRRAGAGRTSRAPGAIPVLVAANKLDLFTALPASLVRSNLEAELGRIRQSRSKGLLDSGVGIDDIGSEEQDAWLGQYGSDKFTFGQMREFDIEVDVVGGSVLEGKVDKWWDWIAERI
;
A
#
# COMPACT_ATOMS: atom_id res chain seq x y z
N MET A 1 -37.36 -22.82 -62.16
CA MET A 1 -36.42 -23.91 -61.83
C MET A 1 -34.98 -23.54 -62.16
N GLU A 2 -34.69 -22.95 -63.33
CA GLU A 2 -33.35 -22.44 -63.65
C GLU A 2 -32.91 -21.29 -62.74
N GLN A 3 -33.75 -20.27 -62.50
CA GLN A 3 -33.40 -19.18 -61.58
C GLN A 3 -33.11 -19.64 -60.13
N LEU A 4 -33.72 -20.75 -59.69
CA LEU A 4 -33.46 -21.33 -58.38
C LEU A 4 -32.10 -22.07 -58.40
N LYS A 5 -31.75 -22.73 -59.51
CA LYS A 5 -30.46 -23.38 -59.70
C LYS A 5 -29.33 -22.36 -59.79
N ASP A 6 -29.49 -21.28 -60.55
CA ASP A 6 -28.49 -20.22 -60.67
C ASP A 6 -28.26 -19.49 -59.35
N ALA A 7 -29.32 -19.26 -58.57
CA ALA A 7 -29.21 -18.70 -57.22
C ALA A 7 -28.52 -19.67 -56.25
N LEU A 8 -28.81 -20.98 -56.35
CA LEU A 8 -28.13 -22.01 -55.55
C LEU A 8 -26.65 -22.10 -55.92
N GLU A 9 -26.33 -22.07 -57.21
CA GLU A 9 -24.97 -22.17 -57.74
C GLU A 9 -24.15 -20.94 -57.33
N TYR A 10 -24.74 -19.74 -57.37
CA TYR A 10 -24.12 -18.51 -56.85
C TYR A 10 -23.85 -18.57 -55.34
N ILE A 11 -24.75 -19.18 -54.55
CA ILE A 11 -24.54 -19.39 -53.11
C ILE A 11 -23.49 -20.49 -52.83
N LEU A 12 -23.41 -21.49 -53.71
CA LEU A 12 -22.54 -22.67 -53.58
C LEU A 12 -21.16 -22.52 -54.25
N THR A 13 -20.91 -21.43 -54.98
CA THR A 13 -19.57 -21.03 -55.45
C THR A 13 -19.10 -19.76 -54.74
N PRO A 14 -18.67 -19.83 -53.46
CA PRO A 14 -18.14 -18.66 -52.80
C PRO A 14 -16.83 -18.27 -53.47
N SER A 15 -16.68 -17.00 -53.82
CA SER A 15 -15.41 -16.52 -54.35
C SER A 15 -14.30 -16.75 -53.32
N PRO A 16 -13.06 -17.07 -53.74
CA PRO A 16 -11.95 -17.28 -52.81
C PRO A 16 -11.76 -16.12 -51.81
N ALA A 17 -12.14 -14.90 -52.20
CA ALA A 17 -12.13 -13.73 -51.35
C ALA A 17 -13.07 -13.86 -50.12
N VAL A 18 -14.26 -14.47 -50.27
CA VAL A 18 -15.20 -14.66 -49.17
C VAL A 18 -14.65 -15.65 -48.14
N PHE A 19 -13.98 -16.72 -48.59
CA PHE A 19 -13.32 -17.68 -47.68
C PHE A 19 -12.16 -17.04 -46.92
N ILE A 20 -11.34 -16.23 -47.59
CA ILE A 20 -10.21 -15.53 -46.96
C ILE A 20 -10.71 -14.51 -45.93
N VAL A 21 -11.71 -13.70 -46.29
CA VAL A 21 -12.28 -12.69 -45.39
C VAL A 21 -13.02 -13.36 -44.22
N GLY A 22 -13.80 -14.40 -44.48
CA GLY A 22 -14.50 -15.18 -43.45
C GLY A 22 -13.53 -15.85 -42.48
N GLY A 23 -12.45 -16.46 -42.98
CA GLY A 23 -11.39 -17.05 -42.16
C GLY A 23 -10.66 -16.01 -41.31
N LEU A 24 -10.34 -14.84 -41.88
CA LEU A 24 -9.76 -13.72 -41.14
C LEU A 24 -10.67 -13.23 -40.01
N ILE A 25 -11.97 -13.09 -40.26
CA ILE A 25 -12.93 -12.66 -39.24
C ILE A 25 -13.05 -13.71 -38.13
N VAL A 26 -13.21 -14.99 -38.47
CA VAL A 26 -13.33 -16.08 -37.49
C VAL A 26 -12.08 -16.21 -36.63
N LEU A 27 -10.90 -15.90 -37.15
CA LEU A 27 -9.64 -15.98 -36.41
C LEU A 27 -9.32 -14.69 -35.65
N LEU A 28 -9.52 -13.52 -36.26
CA LEU A 28 -9.18 -12.23 -35.64
C LEU A 28 -10.23 -11.75 -34.64
N VAL A 29 -11.52 -11.96 -34.86
CA VAL A 29 -12.55 -11.45 -33.94
C VAL A 29 -12.43 -12.06 -32.54
N PRO A 30 -12.27 -13.37 -32.35
CA PRO A 30 -12.05 -13.92 -31.01
C PRO A 30 -10.77 -13.40 -30.35
N ILE A 31 -9.69 -13.21 -31.11
CA ILE A 31 -8.43 -12.66 -30.60
C ILE A 31 -8.60 -11.20 -30.18
N LEU A 32 -9.25 -10.39 -31.01
CA LEU A 32 -9.54 -8.99 -30.70
C LEU A 32 -10.47 -8.89 -29.50
N VAL A 33 -11.55 -9.66 -29.46
CA VAL A 33 -12.47 -9.71 -28.32
C VAL A 33 -11.73 -10.14 -27.06
N HIS A 34 -10.89 -11.17 -27.12
CA HIS A 34 -10.09 -11.61 -25.98
C HIS A 34 -9.14 -10.51 -25.50
N ILE A 35 -8.41 -9.84 -26.39
CA ILE A 35 -7.52 -8.72 -26.05
C ILE A 35 -8.31 -7.54 -25.47
N PHE A 36 -9.45 -7.19 -26.03
CA PHE A 36 -10.27 -6.07 -25.55
C PHE A 36 -10.94 -6.39 -24.22
N VAL A 37 -11.46 -7.61 -24.02
CA VAL A 37 -12.10 -8.04 -22.78
C VAL A 37 -11.08 -8.20 -21.67
N GLU A 38 -9.94 -8.86 -21.91
CA GLU A 38 -8.89 -9.01 -20.88
C GLU A 38 -8.29 -7.67 -20.46
N ARG A 39 -8.20 -6.70 -21.37
CA ARG A 39 -7.79 -5.34 -21.02
C ARG A 39 -8.87 -4.55 -20.29
N ALA A 40 -10.15 -4.82 -20.58
CA ALA A 40 -11.28 -4.11 -19.99
C ALA A 40 -11.70 -4.66 -18.63
N THR A 41 -11.42 -5.93 -18.33
CA THR A 41 -11.69 -6.54 -17.03
C THR A 41 -10.38 -6.81 -16.29
N PRO A 42 -9.75 -5.79 -15.66
CA PRO A 42 -8.78 -6.09 -14.63
C PRO A 42 -9.52 -6.93 -13.57
N TYR A 43 -9.07 -8.17 -13.34
CA TYR A 43 -9.52 -8.97 -12.20
C TYR A 43 -9.57 -8.04 -10.99
N ALA A 44 -10.76 -7.87 -10.39
CA ALA A 44 -10.99 -6.91 -9.33
C ALA A 44 -10.17 -7.30 -8.10
N ALA A 45 -8.93 -6.83 -8.08
CA ALA A 45 -8.00 -7.14 -7.01
C ALA A 45 -8.45 -6.39 -5.75
N LEU A 46 -8.56 -7.13 -4.66
CA LEU A 46 -8.99 -6.61 -3.36
C LEU A 46 -8.12 -5.42 -2.94
N PRO A 47 -8.71 -4.33 -2.42
CA PRO A 47 -7.93 -3.22 -1.86
C PRO A 47 -7.00 -3.77 -0.76
N SER A 48 -5.82 -3.16 -0.60
CA SER A 48 -4.84 -3.64 0.37
C SER A 48 -4.34 -2.57 1.33
N VAL A 49 -4.05 -2.98 2.55
CA VAL A 49 -3.42 -2.17 3.60
C VAL A 49 -2.08 -2.81 3.92
N LEU A 50 -1.03 -2.01 3.91
CA LEU A 50 0.34 -2.50 4.11
C LEU A 50 0.76 -2.32 5.56
N LEU A 51 1.20 -3.39 6.22
CA LEU A 51 1.87 -3.29 7.51
C LEU A 51 3.37 -3.11 7.29
N VAL A 52 3.90 -1.97 7.73
CA VAL A 52 5.29 -1.55 7.54
C VAL A 52 5.89 -1.20 8.90
N GLY A 53 7.21 -1.22 9.04
CA GLY A 53 7.88 -0.83 10.28
C GLY A 53 9.08 -1.71 10.65
N PRO A 54 9.90 -1.27 11.61
CA PRO A 54 11.12 -1.97 12.03
C PRO A 54 10.84 -3.40 12.53
N ALA A 55 11.88 -4.23 12.57
CA ALA A 55 11.82 -5.54 13.22
C ALA A 55 11.49 -5.36 14.72
N GLY A 56 10.73 -6.30 15.30
CA GLY A 56 10.33 -6.21 16.70
C GLY A 56 9.15 -5.27 17.00
N GLY A 57 8.67 -4.49 16.03
CA GLY A 57 7.50 -3.60 16.21
C GLY A 57 6.16 -4.33 16.44
N GLY A 58 6.06 -5.62 16.13
CA GLY A 58 4.84 -6.42 16.35
C GLY A 58 3.88 -6.50 15.16
N LYS A 59 4.37 -6.24 13.93
CA LYS A 59 3.57 -6.30 12.68
C LYS A 59 2.88 -7.65 12.47
N THR A 60 3.63 -8.73 12.54
CA THR A 60 3.13 -10.11 12.35
C THR A 60 2.18 -10.51 13.46
N SER A 61 2.47 -10.11 14.71
CA SER A 61 1.59 -10.33 15.85
C SER A 61 0.26 -9.57 15.70
N LEU A 62 0.29 -8.34 15.18
CA LEU A 62 -0.91 -7.55 14.86
C LEU A 62 -1.75 -8.24 13.78
N GLN A 63 -1.12 -8.68 12.69
CA GLN A 63 -1.84 -9.42 11.64
C GLN A 63 -2.48 -10.70 12.19
N ALA A 64 -1.74 -11.49 12.96
CA ALA A 64 -2.25 -12.72 13.55
C ALA A 64 -3.39 -12.47 14.55
N LEU A 65 -3.35 -11.35 15.28
CA LEU A 65 -4.44 -10.94 16.18
C LEU A 65 -5.71 -10.59 15.40
N LEU A 66 -5.58 -9.83 14.32
CA LEU A 66 -6.70 -9.42 13.47
C LEU A 66 -7.33 -10.62 12.74
N GLU A 67 -6.51 -11.54 12.23
CA GLU A 67 -6.97 -12.77 11.58
C GLU A 67 -7.77 -13.68 12.52
N ARG A 68 -7.40 -13.73 13.81
CA ARG A 68 -8.05 -14.59 14.80
C ARG A 68 -9.23 -13.92 15.53
N GLY A 69 -9.52 -12.66 15.24
CA GLY A 69 -10.61 -11.92 15.87
C GLY A 69 -10.33 -11.55 17.33
N GLY A 70 -9.09 -11.21 17.70
CA GLY A 70 -8.79 -10.43 18.91
C GLY A 70 -8.98 -11.05 20.31
N ASP A 71 -9.67 -12.18 20.46
CA ASP A 71 -9.99 -12.77 21.79
C ASP A 71 -8.86 -13.59 22.42
N GLY A 72 -7.72 -13.73 21.72
CA GLY A 72 -6.57 -14.50 22.18
C GLY A 72 -5.30 -13.68 22.21
N HIS A 73 -4.36 -14.09 23.07
CA HIS A 73 -2.99 -13.63 22.98
C HIS A 73 -2.43 -13.97 21.58
N PRO A 74 -1.74 -13.03 20.92
CA PRO A 74 -1.13 -13.31 19.63
C PRO A 74 -0.17 -14.50 19.76
N PRO A 75 -0.11 -15.40 18.76
CA PRO A 75 0.81 -16.53 18.78
C PRO A 75 2.26 -16.03 18.85
N ALA A 76 3.17 -16.86 19.36
CA ALA A 76 4.59 -16.54 19.34
C ALA A 76 5.06 -16.38 17.87
N THR A 77 5.57 -15.20 17.53
CA THR A 77 6.04 -14.86 16.19
C THR A 77 7.54 -14.57 16.18
N HIS A 78 8.20 -14.91 15.08
CA HIS A 78 9.58 -14.51 14.79
C HIS A 78 9.63 -13.53 13.62
N THR A 79 10.83 -13.04 13.28
CA THR A 79 11.04 -12.09 12.18
C THR A 79 10.54 -12.66 10.85
N SER A 80 9.53 -12.02 10.24
CA SER A 80 9.06 -12.34 8.89
C SER A 80 10.17 -12.18 7.86
N GLN A 81 10.33 -13.19 6.99
CA GLN A 81 11.29 -13.19 5.89
C GLN A 81 10.62 -12.93 4.54
N THR A 82 9.33 -13.21 4.41
CA THR A 82 8.53 -12.99 3.20
C THR A 82 7.26 -12.21 3.54
N PRO A 83 6.75 -11.37 2.62
CA PRO A 83 5.46 -10.72 2.81
C PRO A 83 4.32 -11.74 2.89
N GLN A 84 3.36 -11.51 3.79
CA GLN A 84 2.21 -12.41 3.98
C GLN A 84 0.89 -11.63 3.86
N PRO A 85 0.14 -11.79 2.76
CA PRO A 85 -1.20 -11.25 2.64
C PRO A 85 -2.23 -12.13 3.37
N VAL A 86 -3.14 -11.49 4.12
CA VAL A 86 -4.31 -12.12 4.75
C VAL A 86 -5.55 -11.34 4.32
N GLU A 87 -6.62 -12.05 3.99
CA GLU A 87 -7.92 -11.47 3.66
C GLU A 87 -8.69 -11.18 4.94
N LEU A 88 -9.19 -9.95 5.08
CA LEU A 88 -10.01 -9.50 6.20
C LEU A 88 -11.28 -8.82 5.68
N THR A 89 -12.32 -8.85 6.52
CA THR A 89 -13.65 -8.29 6.25
C THR A 89 -13.96 -7.13 7.20
N VAL A 90 -14.53 -6.06 6.65
CA VAL A 90 -15.08 -4.93 7.41
C VAL A 90 -16.57 -4.82 7.13
N SER A 91 -17.40 -4.72 8.17
CA SER A 91 -18.84 -4.44 8.03
C SER A 91 -19.06 -2.95 7.74
N ARG A 92 -19.89 -2.63 6.74
CA ARG A 92 -20.06 -1.26 6.23
C ARG A 92 -21.03 -0.40 7.04
N ASP A 93 -21.82 -0.99 7.93
CA ASP A 93 -22.69 -0.20 8.79
C ASP A 93 -21.85 0.34 9.95
N GLY A 94 -21.61 1.65 9.96
CA GLY A 94 -21.09 2.40 11.12
C GLY A 94 -22.03 2.37 12.34
N MET A 95 -22.90 1.37 12.41
CA MET A 95 -23.87 1.04 13.44
C MET A 95 -23.72 -0.40 13.93
N SER A 96 -22.88 -1.24 13.32
CA SER A 96 -22.58 -2.54 13.91
C SER A 96 -21.68 -2.35 15.12
N ILE A 97 -22.28 -2.50 16.29
CA ILE A 97 -21.69 -2.62 17.63
C ILE A 97 -20.74 -3.85 17.73
N LEU A 98 -20.48 -4.53 16.60
CA LEU A 98 -19.64 -5.72 16.52
C LEU A 98 -18.18 -5.29 16.49
N PRO A 99 -17.39 -5.55 17.55
CA PRO A 99 -15.94 -5.44 17.50
C PRO A 99 -15.36 -6.11 16.24
N PHE A 100 -14.17 -5.69 15.82
CA PHE A 100 -13.42 -6.34 14.73
C PHE A 100 -13.34 -7.88 14.90
N ARG A 101 -13.45 -8.31 16.15
CA ARG A 101 -13.52 -9.69 16.65
C ARG A 101 -14.66 -10.52 16.05
N GLU A 102 -15.84 -9.91 15.88
CA GLU A 102 -17.00 -10.54 15.22
C GLU A 102 -17.04 -10.25 13.71
N SER A 103 -16.58 -9.07 13.29
CA SER A 103 -16.53 -8.69 11.86
C SER A 103 -15.60 -9.57 11.01
N ALA A 104 -14.54 -10.13 11.63
CA ALA A 104 -13.62 -11.08 11.00
C ALA A 104 -14.15 -12.52 10.95
N ARG A 105 -15.23 -12.84 11.70
CA ARG A 105 -15.78 -14.20 11.83
C ARG A 105 -16.98 -14.47 10.92
N ASP A 106 -17.80 -13.46 10.65
CA ASP A 106 -19.04 -13.65 9.89
C ASP A 106 -18.88 -13.36 8.39
N ASP A 107 -18.84 -14.44 7.60
CA ASP A 107 -19.21 -14.45 6.16
C ASP A 107 -20.75 -14.40 5.99
N ALA A 108 -21.47 -13.72 6.88
CA ALA A 108 -22.92 -13.60 6.82
C ALA A 108 -23.33 -12.80 5.56
N PRO A 109 -24.50 -13.09 4.94
CA PRO A 109 -24.99 -12.36 3.77
C PRO A 109 -25.42 -10.93 4.14
N GLY A 110 -24.45 -10.04 4.32
CA GLY A 110 -24.57 -8.62 4.64
C GLY A 110 -23.60 -7.75 3.83
N SER A 111 -23.64 -6.41 4.02
CA SER A 111 -22.75 -5.46 3.31
C SER A 111 -21.34 -5.44 3.92
N HIS A 112 -20.56 -6.50 3.68
CA HIS A 112 -19.16 -6.58 4.09
C HIS A 112 -18.23 -6.19 2.93
N LYS A 113 -17.20 -5.39 3.21
CA LYS A 113 -16.11 -5.10 2.29
C LYS A 113 -14.91 -5.97 2.64
N LYS A 114 -14.36 -6.67 1.64
CA LYS A 114 -13.15 -7.48 1.76
C LYS A 114 -11.92 -6.65 1.37
N PHE A 115 -10.84 -6.81 2.12
CA PHE A 115 -9.55 -6.20 1.83
C PHE A 115 -8.40 -7.12 2.24
N LEU A 116 -7.20 -6.83 1.76
CA LEU A 116 -5.99 -7.59 2.07
C LEU A 116 -5.11 -6.81 3.03
N LEU A 117 -4.86 -7.36 4.21
CA LEU A 117 -3.82 -6.88 5.12
C LEU A 117 -2.51 -7.60 4.79
N VAL A 118 -1.44 -6.86 4.51
CA VAL A 118 -0.17 -7.46 4.06
C VAL A 118 0.96 -7.12 5.02
N ASP A 119 1.41 -8.12 5.79
CA ASP A 119 2.64 -8.04 6.57
C ASP A 119 3.86 -7.97 5.65
N THR A 120 4.82 -7.13 6.03
CA THR A 120 6.09 -7.00 5.33
C THR A 120 7.28 -7.19 6.28
N PRO A 121 8.38 -7.80 5.80
CA PRO A 121 9.60 -7.93 6.58
C PRO A 121 10.13 -6.57 7.07
N GLY A 122 10.44 -6.48 8.37
CA GLY A 122 11.01 -5.26 8.97
C GLY A 122 12.53 -5.15 8.89
N HIS A 123 13.21 -6.23 8.51
CA HIS A 123 14.67 -6.31 8.43
C HIS A 123 15.20 -5.42 7.29
N GLY A 124 16.27 -4.66 7.53
CA GLY A 124 16.79 -3.63 6.60
C GLY A 124 16.91 -4.08 5.14
N LYS A 125 17.46 -5.28 4.90
CA LYS A 125 17.64 -5.84 3.55
C LYS A 125 16.35 -6.25 2.82
N LEU A 126 15.26 -6.46 3.56
CA LEU A 126 14.00 -6.98 3.01
C LEU A 126 12.92 -5.91 2.90
N ARG A 127 13.23 -4.65 3.27
CA ARG A 127 12.32 -3.50 3.17
C ARG A 127 11.91 -3.21 1.72
N ASN A 128 12.71 -3.63 0.74
CA ASN A 128 12.41 -3.49 -0.68
C ASN A 128 11.04 -4.09 -1.03
N HIS A 129 10.61 -5.19 -0.39
CA HIS A 129 9.27 -5.74 -0.63
C HIS A 129 8.14 -4.75 -0.30
N ALA A 130 8.29 -3.93 0.74
CA ALA A 130 7.32 -2.89 1.07
C ALA A 130 7.43 -1.71 0.10
N MET A 131 8.66 -1.28 -0.20
CA MET A 131 8.94 -0.14 -1.09
C MET A 131 8.48 -0.41 -2.52
N ASP A 132 8.72 -1.61 -3.05
CA ASP A 132 8.30 -2.05 -4.37
C ASP A 132 6.78 -2.04 -4.49
N ARG A 133 6.03 -2.33 -3.42
CA ARG A 133 4.56 -2.25 -3.43
C ARG A 133 4.03 -0.82 -3.36
N ILE A 134 4.71 0.05 -2.62
CA ILE A 134 4.40 1.49 -2.59
C ILE A 134 4.68 2.11 -3.97
N ALA A 135 5.80 1.74 -4.60
CA ALA A 135 6.16 2.16 -5.95
C ALA A 135 5.30 1.50 -7.04
N GLY A 136 4.95 0.22 -6.91
CA GLY A 136 4.09 -0.53 -7.82
C GLY A 136 2.64 -0.01 -7.83
N ALA A 137 2.20 0.66 -6.76
CA ALA A 137 0.96 1.44 -6.78
C ALA A 137 0.99 2.61 -7.78
N ILE A 138 2.17 3.04 -8.24
CA ILE A 138 2.36 4.02 -9.33
C ILE A 138 2.11 3.36 -10.70
N SER A 139 2.58 2.12 -10.91
CA SER A 139 2.55 1.45 -12.22
C SER A 139 1.14 1.01 -12.65
N LYS A 140 0.24 0.72 -11.70
CA LYS A 140 -1.18 0.40 -11.99
C LYS A 140 -1.96 1.59 -12.58
N ILE A 141 -1.49 2.82 -12.43
CA ILE A 141 -2.07 4.02 -13.09
C ILE A 141 -1.64 4.08 -14.58
N SER A 142 -0.50 3.46 -14.94
CA SER A 142 0.09 3.53 -16.29
C SER A 142 -0.36 2.41 -17.25
N GLY A 143 -1.38 1.61 -16.92
CA GLY A 143 -1.99 0.65 -17.85
C GLY A 143 -1.17 -0.60 -18.19
N ASN A 144 -0.02 -0.83 -17.56
CA ASN A 144 0.81 -2.02 -17.77
C ASN A 144 0.83 -2.89 -16.50
N SER A 145 -0.21 -3.71 -16.32
CA SER A 145 -0.29 -4.70 -15.26
C SER A 145 0.65 -5.88 -15.56
N LYS A 146 1.96 -5.71 -15.33
CA LYS A 146 2.83 -6.88 -15.14
C LYS A 146 2.41 -7.53 -13.83
N LYS A 147 2.03 -8.81 -13.89
CA LYS A 147 1.82 -9.69 -12.74
C LYS A 147 3.03 -9.57 -11.81
N GLU A 148 2.88 -8.85 -10.70
CA GLU A 148 3.84 -8.94 -9.60
C GLU A 148 3.70 -10.31 -8.96
N SER A 149 4.77 -11.09 -9.06
CA SER A 149 4.93 -12.45 -8.56
C SER A 149 5.13 -12.48 -7.04
N GLY A 150 4.17 -11.91 -6.32
CA GLY A 150 4.23 -11.77 -4.86
C GLY A 150 2.86 -11.42 -4.28
N GLY A 151 1.96 -12.40 -4.25
CA GLY A 151 0.72 -12.37 -3.48
C GLY A 151 -0.31 -11.32 -3.89
N GLY A 152 -1.01 -11.55 -5.00
CA GLY A 152 -2.43 -11.22 -5.26
C GLY A 152 -3.04 -9.86 -4.88
N ALA A 153 -2.28 -8.88 -4.42
CA ALA A 153 -2.82 -7.73 -3.71
C ALA A 153 -3.12 -6.56 -4.65
N GLY A 154 -4.33 -6.00 -4.51
CA GLY A 154 -4.85 -4.91 -5.33
C GLY A 154 -4.23 -3.55 -5.02
N PRO A 155 -4.93 -2.44 -5.29
CA PRO A 155 -4.40 -1.11 -5.01
C PRO A 155 -4.16 -0.93 -3.50
N VAL A 156 -3.06 -0.27 -3.13
CA VAL A 156 -2.78 0.09 -1.73
C VAL A 156 -3.67 1.27 -1.34
N ARG A 157 -4.48 1.10 -0.30
CA ARG A 157 -5.41 2.13 0.22
C ARG A 157 -4.91 2.82 1.49
N GLY A 158 -3.96 2.21 2.19
CA GLY A 158 -3.38 2.79 3.41
C GLY A 158 -2.14 2.02 3.86
N ILE A 159 -1.32 2.67 4.68
CA ILE A 159 -0.12 2.09 5.27
C ILE A 159 -0.21 2.20 6.78
N VAL A 160 -0.01 1.11 7.50
CA VAL A 160 0.13 1.09 8.95
C VAL A 160 1.60 0.87 9.28
N PHE A 161 2.25 1.93 9.74
CA PHE A 161 3.63 1.93 10.20
C PHE A 161 3.69 1.59 11.69
N VAL A 162 3.97 0.33 12.01
CA VAL A 162 4.01 -0.18 13.38
C VAL A 162 5.38 0.05 14.01
N VAL A 163 5.41 0.77 15.13
CA VAL A 163 6.62 1.03 15.93
C VAL A 163 6.48 0.46 17.32
N ASP A 164 7.60 0.04 17.89
CA ASP A 164 7.68 -0.33 19.31
C ASP A 164 7.85 0.95 20.13
N ALA A 165 6.82 1.38 20.86
CA ALA A 165 6.84 2.62 21.62
C ALA A 165 7.76 2.57 22.86
N ALA A 166 8.12 1.38 23.35
CA ALA A 166 9.07 1.21 24.46
C ALA A 166 10.51 1.39 23.98
N ALA A 167 10.84 0.83 22.81
CA ALA A 167 12.20 0.89 22.26
C ALA A 167 12.60 2.25 21.65
N LEU A 168 11.73 3.26 21.70
CA LEU A 168 12.02 4.58 21.14
C LEU A 168 12.86 5.47 22.07
N ASP A 169 12.83 5.23 23.38
CA ASP A 169 13.56 6.05 24.37
C ASP A 169 14.87 5.39 24.85
N ASP A 170 15.08 4.11 24.52
CA ASP A 170 16.15 3.27 25.10
C ASP A 170 17.58 3.65 24.67
N GLY A 171 17.79 4.71 23.88
CA GLY A 171 19.12 5.16 23.45
C GLY A 171 19.87 4.21 22.48
N ASP A 172 19.40 2.98 22.31
CA ASP A 172 19.94 1.92 21.44
C ASP A 172 19.76 2.17 19.92
N GLY A 173 19.44 3.41 19.52
CA GLY A 173 19.21 3.77 18.13
C GLY A 173 17.90 3.26 17.54
N GLY A 174 16.99 2.71 18.36
CA GLY A 174 15.66 2.26 17.94
C GLY A 174 14.86 3.35 17.25
N LEU A 175 14.83 4.57 17.83
CA LEU A 175 14.21 5.75 17.24
C LEU A 175 14.84 6.12 15.89
N ALA A 176 16.17 6.17 15.80
CA ALA A 176 16.87 6.53 14.58
C ALA A 176 16.59 5.52 13.45
N ALA A 177 16.60 4.22 13.76
CA ALA A 177 16.30 3.16 12.79
C ALA A 177 14.84 3.16 12.33
N ALA A 178 13.90 3.43 13.24
CA ALA A 178 12.48 3.56 12.93
C ALA A 178 12.21 4.82 12.09
N ALA A 179 12.75 5.97 12.49
CA ALA A 179 12.63 7.24 11.78
C ALA A 179 13.29 7.18 10.39
N ALA A 180 14.45 6.54 10.24
CA ALA A 180 15.07 6.34 8.93
C ALA A 180 14.17 5.52 8.00
N TYR A 181 13.53 4.45 8.50
CA TYR A 181 12.60 3.69 7.68
C TYR A 181 11.35 4.52 7.32
N LEU A 182 10.78 5.23 8.30
CA LEU A 182 9.63 6.10 8.07
C LEU A 182 9.95 7.20 7.06
N TYR A 183 11.15 7.78 7.11
CA TYR A 183 11.64 8.76 6.14
C TYR A 183 11.59 8.20 4.72
N ASP A 184 12.13 7.00 4.51
CA ASP A 184 12.15 6.38 3.18
C ASP A 184 10.71 6.08 2.69
N VAL A 185 9.82 5.61 3.58
CA VAL A 185 8.39 5.36 3.27
C VAL A 185 7.68 6.66 2.86
N LEU A 186 7.80 7.72 3.66
CA LEU A 186 7.15 9.00 3.37
C LEU A 186 7.73 9.64 2.11
N MET A 187 9.03 9.51 1.88
CA MET A 187 9.68 9.97 0.65
C MET A 187 9.15 9.23 -0.58
N ALA A 188 8.96 7.90 -0.51
CA ALA A 188 8.38 7.14 -1.61
C ALA A 188 6.92 7.55 -1.89
N LEU A 189 6.15 7.87 -0.86
CA LEU A 189 4.79 8.41 -1.01
C LEU A 189 4.78 9.81 -1.62
N GLN A 190 5.67 10.70 -1.19
CA GLN A 190 5.82 12.06 -1.72
C GLN A 190 6.20 12.01 -3.20
N ARG A 191 7.21 11.21 -3.56
CA ARG A 191 7.62 10.99 -4.95
C ARG A 191 6.47 10.42 -5.78
N ARG A 192 5.68 9.50 -5.21
CA ARG A 192 4.48 9.01 -5.87
C ARG A 192 3.47 10.12 -6.14
N ALA A 193 3.23 11.01 -5.19
CA ALA A 193 2.31 12.13 -5.35
C ALA A 193 2.80 13.10 -6.47
N GLY A 194 4.11 13.36 -6.53
CA GLY A 194 4.73 14.20 -7.55
C GLY A 194 4.91 13.54 -8.93
N ALA A 195 5.01 12.21 -9.00
CA ALA A 195 5.26 11.45 -10.23
C ALA A 195 4.04 11.28 -11.14
N GLY A 196 2.95 12.02 -10.90
CA GLY A 196 1.74 12.00 -11.72
C GLY A 196 2.01 12.45 -13.16
N ARG A 197 2.28 11.51 -14.07
CA ARG A 197 2.46 11.77 -15.52
C ARG A 197 1.15 12.07 -16.25
N THR A 198 0.02 11.99 -15.55
CA THR A 198 -1.33 12.18 -16.08
C THR A 198 -2.01 13.33 -15.36
N SER A 199 -2.96 14.02 -16.00
CA SER A 199 -3.75 15.10 -15.40
C SER A 199 -4.59 14.69 -14.17
N ARG A 200 -4.68 13.38 -13.88
CA ARG A 200 -5.35 12.84 -12.70
C ARG A 200 -4.30 12.55 -11.62
N ALA A 201 -4.43 13.21 -10.48
CA ALA A 201 -3.58 12.95 -9.32
C ALA A 201 -3.68 11.48 -8.87
N PRO A 202 -2.57 10.84 -8.48
CA PRO A 202 -2.60 9.51 -7.90
C PRO A 202 -3.43 9.51 -6.62
N GLY A 203 -4.20 8.46 -6.35
CA GLY A 203 -5.06 8.41 -5.16
C GLY A 203 -4.26 8.56 -3.86
N ALA A 204 -4.77 9.33 -2.90
CA ALA A 204 -4.16 9.53 -1.58
C ALA A 204 -3.92 8.20 -0.86
N ILE A 205 -2.74 8.06 -0.23
CA ILE A 205 -2.41 6.91 0.62
C ILE A 205 -2.10 7.46 2.02
N PRO A 206 -3.07 7.42 2.94
CA PRO A 206 -2.85 7.83 4.32
C PRO A 206 -1.94 6.83 5.07
N VAL A 207 -1.25 7.34 6.09
CA VAL A 207 -0.29 6.59 6.90
C VAL A 207 -0.70 6.65 8.37
N LEU A 208 -0.87 5.50 9.00
CA LEU A 208 -1.06 5.36 10.44
C LEU A 208 0.24 4.94 11.09
N VAL A 209 0.83 5.79 11.93
CA VAL A 209 1.90 5.39 12.84
C VAL A 209 1.26 4.74 14.08
N ALA A 210 1.31 3.41 14.12
CA ALA A 210 0.80 2.60 15.21
C ALA A 210 1.88 2.44 16.28
N ALA A 211 1.77 3.21 17.37
CA ALA A 211 2.65 3.12 18.52
C ALA A 211 2.24 1.91 19.39
N ASN A 212 2.88 0.77 19.15
CA ASN A 212 2.59 -0.50 19.79
C ASN A 212 3.37 -0.70 21.09
N LYS A 213 2.98 -1.71 21.85
CA LYS A 213 3.54 -2.12 23.15
C LYS A 213 3.28 -1.14 24.29
N LEU A 214 2.16 -0.41 24.24
CA LEU A 214 1.76 0.49 25.34
C LEU A 214 1.40 -0.23 26.66
N ASP A 215 1.41 -1.56 26.67
CA ASP A 215 1.36 -2.39 27.87
C ASP A 215 2.67 -2.36 28.68
N LEU A 216 3.80 -2.00 28.06
CA LEU A 216 5.07 -1.86 28.75
C LEU A 216 5.16 -0.50 29.48
N PHE A 217 5.68 -0.51 30.71
CA PHE A 217 5.86 0.72 31.51
C PHE A 217 6.79 1.74 30.84
N THR A 218 7.76 1.29 30.05
CA THR A 218 8.70 2.15 29.32
C THR A 218 8.11 2.71 28.02
N ALA A 219 6.87 2.38 27.67
CA ALA A 219 6.27 2.78 26.42
C ALA A 219 5.90 4.27 26.39
N LEU A 220 6.38 4.96 25.36
CA LEU A 220 6.06 6.37 25.16
C LEU A 220 4.60 6.56 24.72
N PRO A 221 3.86 7.54 25.28
CA PRO A 221 2.53 7.89 24.79
C PRO A 221 2.61 8.41 23.34
N ALA A 222 1.52 8.23 22.58
CA ALA A 222 1.46 8.57 21.16
C ALA A 222 1.83 10.02 20.83
N SER A 223 1.58 10.98 21.73
CA SER A 223 2.00 12.38 21.58
C SER A 223 3.53 12.55 21.59
N LEU A 224 4.23 11.83 22.48
CA LEU A 224 5.69 11.84 22.55
C LEU A 224 6.31 11.07 21.38
N VAL A 225 5.70 9.95 20.98
CA VAL A 225 6.11 9.23 19.76
C VAL A 225 6.04 10.15 18.54
N ARG A 226 4.97 10.93 18.42
CA ARG A 226 4.82 11.92 17.35
C ARG A 226 5.95 12.96 17.39
N SER A 227 6.15 13.63 18.52
CA SER A 227 7.17 14.69 18.61
C SER A 227 8.59 14.17 18.40
N ASN A 228 8.90 12.97 18.91
CA ASN A 228 10.22 12.36 18.78
C ASN A 228 10.51 11.95 17.33
N LEU A 229 9.52 11.37 16.63
CA LEU A 229 9.65 11.05 15.21
C LEU A 229 9.78 12.31 14.35
N GLU A 230 9.01 13.36 14.62
CA GLU A 230 9.12 14.63 13.88
C GLU A 230 10.50 15.28 14.04
N ALA A 231 11.03 15.31 15.27
CA ALA A 231 12.36 15.82 15.55
C ALA A 231 13.45 15.01 14.84
N GLU A 232 13.37 13.67 14.90
CA GLU A 232 14.37 12.80 14.30
C GLU A 232 14.29 12.80 12.76
N LEU A 233 13.09 12.85 12.18
CA LEU A 233 12.91 13.03 10.73
C LEU A 233 13.50 14.37 10.27
N GLY A 234 13.31 15.45 11.04
CA GLY A 234 13.94 16.74 10.79
C GLY A 234 15.47 16.66 10.81
N ARG A 235 16.04 15.92 11.78
CA ARG A 235 17.49 15.67 11.87
C ARG A 235 18.01 14.89 10.66
N ILE A 236 17.32 13.81 10.27
CA ILE A 236 17.67 12.98 9.10
C ILE A 236 17.61 13.80 7.81
N ARG A 237 16.57 14.62 7.65
CA ARG A 237 16.40 15.53 6.51
C ARG A 237 17.58 16.48 6.36
N GLN A 238 17.98 17.16 7.45
CA GLN A 238 19.13 18.08 7.45
C GLN A 238 20.46 17.35 7.23
N SER A 239 20.60 16.13 7.74
CA SER A 239 21.79 15.31 7.54
C SER A 239 21.94 14.89 6.07
N ARG A 240 20.85 14.42 5.44
CA ARG A 240 20.86 14.00 4.02
C ARG A 240 21.06 15.19 3.08
N SER A 241 20.47 16.36 3.36
CA SER A 241 20.69 17.55 2.52
C SER A 241 22.15 18.03 2.57
N LYS A 242 22.80 18.00 3.74
CA LYS A 242 24.22 18.35 3.87
C LYS A 242 25.15 17.35 3.17
N GLY A 243 24.86 16.05 3.26
CA GLY A 243 25.68 15.03 2.60
C GLY A 243 25.65 15.11 1.08
N LEU A 244 24.53 15.54 0.48
CA LEU A 244 24.42 15.78 -0.96
C LEU A 244 25.27 16.99 -1.40
N LEU A 245 25.25 18.07 -0.63
CA LEU A 245 26.05 19.28 -0.90
C LEU A 245 27.57 19.03 -0.83
N ASP A 246 28.00 18.14 0.07
CA ASP A 246 29.43 17.78 0.24
C ASP A 246 29.95 16.83 -0.86
N SER A 247 29.06 16.18 -1.60
CA SER A 247 29.43 15.16 -2.61
C SER A 247 29.85 15.73 -3.98
N GLY A 248 29.87 17.05 -4.17
CA GLY A 248 30.55 17.72 -5.29
C GLY A 248 30.13 17.32 -6.71
N VAL A 249 28.94 16.73 -6.90
CA VAL A 249 28.40 16.43 -8.24
C VAL A 249 27.82 17.71 -8.83
N GLY A 250 28.28 18.05 -10.04
CA GLY A 250 28.14 19.35 -10.69
C GLY A 250 26.72 19.92 -10.73
N ILE A 251 26.65 21.23 -10.48
CA ILE A 251 25.48 22.10 -10.36
C ILE A 251 24.63 22.20 -11.66
N ASP A 252 25.08 21.61 -12.77
CA ASP A 252 24.54 21.89 -14.11
C ASP A 252 23.37 20.99 -14.56
N ASP A 253 22.88 20.05 -13.74
CA ASP A 253 21.70 19.20 -14.08
C ASP A 253 20.60 19.19 -12.98
N ILE A 254 20.72 20.07 -11.97
CA ILE A 254 20.02 20.00 -10.67
C ILE A 254 18.81 20.94 -10.61
N GLY A 255 17.91 20.86 -11.59
CA GLY A 255 16.66 21.66 -11.54
C GLY A 255 15.51 20.93 -10.86
N SER A 256 15.47 19.61 -10.96
CA SER A 256 14.31 18.77 -10.60
C SER A 256 14.60 17.73 -9.52
N GLU A 257 15.82 17.20 -9.44
CA GLU A 257 16.13 16.09 -8.52
C GLU A 257 16.31 16.52 -7.04
N GLU A 258 16.71 17.77 -6.79
CA GLU A 258 16.88 18.28 -5.41
C GLU A 258 15.55 18.45 -4.67
N GLN A 259 14.47 18.81 -5.40
CA GLN A 259 13.13 18.91 -4.83
C GLN A 259 12.60 17.52 -4.44
N ASP A 260 12.99 16.47 -5.17
CA ASP A 260 12.60 15.07 -4.92
C ASP A 260 13.38 14.39 -3.79
N ALA A 261 14.40 15.06 -3.22
CA ALA A 261 15.22 14.55 -2.11
C ALA A 261 14.83 15.14 -0.74
N TRP A 262 14.10 16.25 -0.72
CA TRP A 262 13.67 16.94 0.50
C TRP A 262 12.29 16.47 0.98
N LEU A 263 12.22 15.98 2.22
CA LEU A 263 10.95 15.51 2.80
C LEU A 263 10.10 16.67 3.35
N GLY A 264 8.85 16.75 2.91
CA GLY A 264 7.87 17.74 3.35
C GLY A 264 8.06 19.10 2.68
N GLN A 265 7.55 20.15 3.32
CA GLN A 265 7.58 21.51 2.78
C GLN A 265 9.02 22.01 2.59
N TYR A 266 9.35 22.52 1.41
CA TYR A 266 10.67 23.06 1.10
C TYR A 266 10.96 24.32 1.93
N GLY A 267 12.19 24.46 2.41
CA GLY A 267 12.63 25.62 3.20
C GLY A 267 12.11 25.70 4.63
N SER A 268 11.42 24.67 5.14
CA SER A 268 11.01 24.64 6.55
C SER A 268 12.17 24.23 7.45
N ASP A 269 12.42 24.95 8.55
CA ASP A 269 13.50 24.59 9.50
C ASP A 269 13.18 23.31 10.28
N LYS A 270 11.91 23.17 10.68
CA LYS A 270 11.39 22.03 11.45
C LYS A 270 10.43 21.21 10.60
N PHE A 271 10.58 19.90 10.67
CA PHE A 271 9.65 18.96 10.05
C PHE A 271 8.46 18.74 10.98
N THR A 272 7.26 18.75 10.42
CA THR A 272 6.03 18.32 11.10
C THR A 272 5.20 17.47 10.16
N PHE A 273 4.49 16.46 10.68
CA PHE A 273 3.65 15.60 9.86
C PHE A 273 2.54 16.37 9.12
N GLY A 274 2.14 17.54 9.64
CA GLY A 274 1.19 18.43 8.98
C GLY A 274 1.65 18.90 7.59
N GLN A 275 2.96 19.01 7.35
CA GLN A 275 3.52 19.38 6.05
C GLN A 275 3.24 18.31 4.97
N MET A 276 3.04 17.05 5.37
CA MET A 276 2.76 15.95 4.43
C MET A 276 1.38 16.06 3.77
N ARG A 277 0.47 16.85 4.36
CA ARG A 277 -0.87 17.11 3.78
C ARG A 277 -0.82 17.86 2.45
N GLU A 278 0.25 18.62 2.19
CA GLU A 278 0.47 19.28 0.90
C GLU A 278 0.62 18.26 -0.25
N PHE A 279 1.04 17.04 0.08
CA PHE A 279 1.23 15.93 -0.87
C PHE A 279 0.09 14.90 -0.81
N ASP A 280 -1.07 15.26 -0.25
CA ASP A 280 -2.22 14.35 0.00
C ASP A 280 -1.86 13.13 0.86
N ILE A 281 -0.88 13.28 1.76
CA ILE A 281 -0.47 12.25 2.72
C ILE A 281 -0.91 12.68 4.12
N GLU A 282 -2.00 12.08 4.60
CA GLU A 282 -2.43 12.21 5.98
C GLU A 282 -1.63 11.26 6.87
N VAL A 283 -1.01 11.78 7.94
CA VAL A 283 -0.25 10.98 8.90
C VAL A 283 -0.87 11.11 10.29
N ASP A 284 -1.41 10.01 10.79
CA ASP A 284 -1.96 9.89 12.14
C ASP A 284 -1.03 9.08 13.03
N VAL A 285 -0.97 9.43 14.32
CA VAL A 285 -0.18 8.69 15.32
C VAL A 285 -1.13 8.21 16.40
N VAL A 286 -1.29 6.90 16.52
CA VAL A 286 -2.26 6.28 17.43
C VAL A 286 -1.57 5.20 18.24
N GLY A 287 -1.76 5.26 19.56
CA GLY A 287 -1.25 4.28 20.51
C GLY A 287 -2.16 3.07 20.67
N GLY A 288 -1.56 1.91 20.95
CA GLY A 288 -2.28 0.67 21.24
C GLY A 288 -1.36 -0.44 21.73
N SER A 289 -1.95 -1.59 22.04
CA SER A 289 -1.21 -2.80 22.43
C SER A 289 -1.83 -4.01 21.75
N VAL A 290 -1.01 -4.73 20.98
CA VAL A 290 -1.39 -6.02 20.39
C VAL A 290 -1.53 -7.07 21.49
N LEU A 291 -0.70 -7.03 22.53
CA LEU A 291 -0.70 -8.06 23.58
C LEU A 291 -1.98 -8.00 24.42
N GLU A 292 -2.42 -6.78 24.78
CA GLU A 292 -3.68 -6.56 25.51
C GLU A 292 -4.91 -6.55 24.58
N GLY A 293 -4.73 -6.71 23.27
CA GLY A 293 -5.81 -6.66 22.30
C GLY A 293 -6.49 -5.29 22.16
N LYS A 294 -5.84 -4.21 22.64
CA LYS A 294 -6.28 -2.81 22.53
C LYS A 294 -5.87 -2.23 21.18
N VAL A 295 -6.47 -2.75 20.11
CA VAL A 295 -6.19 -2.39 18.72
C VAL A 295 -7.38 -1.75 18.01
N ASP A 296 -8.48 -1.50 18.72
CA ASP A 296 -9.76 -1.04 18.16
C ASP A 296 -9.59 0.28 17.40
N LYS A 297 -8.84 1.25 17.94
CA LYS A 297 -8.56 2.51 17.27
C LYS A 297 -7.80 2.35 15.95
N TRP A 298 -6.91 1.37 15.87
CA TRP A 298 -6.19 1.07 14.63
C TRP A 298 -7.12 0.40 13.62
N TRP A 299 -8.01 -0.47 14.11
CA TRP A 299 -9.03 -1.09 13.27
C TRP A 299 -10.03 -0.08 12.71
N ASP A 300 -10.56 0.82 13.53
CA ASP A 300 -11.49 1.87 13.11
C ASP A 300 -10.86 2.74 12.02
N TRP A 301 -9.59 3.13 12.19
CA TRP A 301 -8.83 3.88 11.20
C TRP A 301 -8.71 3.13 9.86
N ILE A 302 -8.47 1.80 9.90
CA ILE A 302 -8.42 0.94 8.70
C ILE A 302 -9.80 0.84 8.06
N ALA A 303 -10.84 0.62 8.85
CA ALA A 303 -12.22 0.43 8.40
C ALA A 303 -12.77 1.65 7.66
N GLU A 304 -12.45 2.86 8.12
CA GLU A 304 -12.84 4.12 7.46
C GLU A 304 -12.23 4.29 6.06
N ARG A 305 -11.12 3.62 5.76
CA ARG A 305 -10.28 3.84 4.57
C ARG A 305 -10.41 2.73 3.50
N ILE A 306 -11.26 1.74 3.74
CA ILE A 306 -11.61 0.63 2.83
C ILE A 306 -13.02 0.84 2.26
#